data_AF-A0A972REK5-F1
#
_entry.id   AF-A0A972REK5-F1
#
_cell.length_a   1.000
_cell.length_b   1.000
_cell.length_c   1.000
_cell.angle_alpha   90.00
_cell.angle_beta   90.00
_cell.angle_gamma   90.00
#
_symmetry.space_group_name_H-M   'P 1'
#
loop_
_entity.id
_entity.type
_entity.pdbx_description
1 polymer ?
#
loop_
_entity_poly.entity_id
_entity_poly.type
_entity_poly.pdbx_seq_one_letter_code
_entity_poly.pdbx_strand_id
1 'polypeptide(L)'
;AGLFDTQSRAMVVARWNIFDGFRKKYQIEAEESEMLALEERLRDTEDELLLQLTTALENYRTSMERLKVARKAVEQARENYRITENRFRQRMATTTDLLDARFFLTRAENDLKNAEYDYYLSMAEIERVIELDSEALRPEVGASLSLRGLSPLKLP
;
A
#
# COMPACT_ATOMS: atom_id res chain seq x y z
N ALA A 1 2.26 82.45 -40.44
CA ALA A 1 1.98 81.93 -39.08
C ALA A 1 1.57 80.47 -39.22
N GLY A 2 2.10 79.47 -38.54
CA GLY A 2 3.16 79.33 -37.56
C GLY A 2 3.27 77.83 -37.30
N LEU A 3 4.49 77.30 -37.44
CA LEU A 3 5.04 75.99 -37.04
C LEU A 3 4.08 74.89 -36.53
N PHE A 4 4.06 73.76 -37.25
CA PHE A 4 3.71 72.46 -36.65
C PHE A 4 4.78 72.11 -35.61
N ASP A 5 4.49 72.29 -34.33
CA ASP A 5 5.34 71.79 -33.25
C ASP A 5 5.18 70.27 -33.13
N THR A 6 5.97 69.52 -33.91
CA THR A 6 6.06 68.07 -33.74
C THR A 6 7.18 67.80 -32.75
N GLN A 7 6.81 67.67 -31.47
CA GLN A 7 7.79 67.27 -30.46
C GLN A 7 7.95 65.75 -30.46
N SER A 8 9.11 65.28 -30.91
CA SER A 8 9.54 63.89 -30.74
C SER A 8 10.18 63.73 -29.36
N ARG A 9 9.60 62.87 -28.52
CA ARG A 9 10.17 62.48 -27.22
C ARG A 9 10.60 61.02 -27.28
N ALA A 10 11.85 60.76 -26.92
CA ALA A 10 12.36 59.43 -26.62
C ALA A 10 12.64 59.34 -25.12
N MET A 11 12.21 58.27 -24.47
CA MET A 11 12.42 58.03 -23.04
C MET A 11 13.17 56.72 -22.84
N VAL A 12 14.22 56.74 -22.03
CA VAL A 12 14.88 55.53 -21.52
C VAL A 12 14.47 55.38 -20.06
N VAL A 13 13.73 54.32 -19.76
CA VAL A 13 13.32 53.99 -18.39
C VAL A 13 14.19 52.84 -17.91
N ALA A 14 15.01 53.10 -16.88
CA ALA A 14 15.66 52.06 -16.11
C ALA A 14 14.87 51.85 -14.82
N ARG A 15 14.52 50.60 -14.52
CA ARG A 15 13.90 50.21 -13.25
C ARG A 15 14.85 49.26 -12.53
N TRP A 16 15.34 49.68 -11.37
CA TRP A 16 16.10 48.82 -10.47
C TRP A 16 15.36 48.73 -9.14
N ASN A 17 15.06 47.50 -8.72
CA ASN A 17 14.51 47.26 -7.39
C ASN A 17 15.64 47.28 -6.37
N ILE A 18 15.72 48.33 -5.55
CA ILE A 18 16.75 48.50 -4.51
C ILE A 18 16.40 47.78 -3.20
N PHE A 19 15.15 47.34 -3.05
CA PHE A 19 14.69 46.56 -1.91
C PHE A 19 13.42 45.76 -2.29
N ASP A 20 13.40 44.45 -1.97
CA ASP A 20 12.29 43.54 -2.33
C ASP A 20 11.45 43.09 -1.12
N GLY A 21 11.70 43.65 0.07
CA GLY A 21 10.99 43.26 1.29
C GLY A 21 11.39 41.89 1.84
N PHE A 22 12.62 41.42 1.57
CA PHE A 22 13.12 40.09 1.95
C PHE A 22 12.39 38.92 1.29
N ARG A 23 11.65 39.17 0.20
CA ARG A 23 10.86 38.14 -0.50
C ARG A 23 11.69 36.92 -0.85
N LYS A 24 12.90 37.12 -1.38
CA LYS A 24 13.80 36.02 -1.73
C LYS A 24 14.18 35.16 -0.53
N LYS A 25 14.36 35.76 0.65
CA LYS A 25 14.67 35.03 1.89
C LYS A 25 13.49 34.15 2.30
N TYR A 26 12.29 34.73 2.37
CA TYR A 26 11.08 33.98 2.73
C TYR A 26 10.75 32.88 1.71
N GLN A 27 11.05 33.11 0.43
CA GLN A 27 10.90 32.08 -0.58
C GLN A 27 11.84 30.90 -0.31
N ILE A 28 13.12 31.15 -0.02
CA ILE A 28 14.08 30.08 0.32
C ILE A 28 13.63 29.33 1.59
N GLU A 29 13.20 30.05 2.63
CA GLU A 29 12.73 29.44 3.89
C GLU A 29 11.47 28.58 3.69
N ALA A 30 10.58 28.97 2.79
CA ALA A 30 9.41 28.18 2.41
C ALA A 30 9.81 26.89 1.67
N GLU A 31 10.73 26.98 0.71
CA GLU A 31 11.24 25.81 -0.04
C GLU A 31 12.01 24.85 0.88
N GLU A 32 12.81 25.36 1.82
CA GLU A 32 13.48 24.55 2.85
C GLU A 32 12.45 23.82 3.74
N SER A 33 11.39 24.50 4.14
CA SER A 33 10.29 23.89 4.92
C SER A 33 9.53 22.83 4.12
N GLU A 34 9.35 23.04 2.81
CA GLU A 34 8.72 22.08 1.91
C GLU A 34 9.60 20.84 1.70
N MET A 35 10.91 21.00 1.54
CA MET A 35 11.84 19.88 1.47
C MET A 35 11.80 19.02 2.74
N LEU A 36 11.83 19.66 3.92
CA LEU A 36 11.71 18.94 5.20
C LEU A 36 10.38 18.20 5.30
N ALA A 37 9.29 18.82 4.87
CA ALA A 37 7.97 18.16 4.87
C ALA A 37 7.92 16.96 3.90
N LEU A 38 8.60 17.04 2.75
CA LEU A 38 8.71 15.92 1.81
C LEU A 38 9.58 14.78 2.37
N GLU A 39 10.66 15.09 3.08
CA GLU A 39 11.50 14.09 3.74
C GLU A 39 10.73 13.34 4.83
N GLU A 40 9.98 14.04 5.67
CA GLU A 40 9.13 13.40 6.68
C GLU A 40 8.01 12.56 6.04
N ARG A 41 7.38 13.03 4.95
CA ARG A 41 6.39 12.22 4.20
C ARG A 41 6.99 10.95 3.63
N LEU A 42 8.23 11.01 3.14
CA LEU A 42 8.94 9.83 2.65
C LEU A 42 9.14 8.83 3.79
N ARG A 43 9.62 9.29 4.95
CA ARG A 43 9.79 8.45 6.14
C ARG A 43 8.48 7.83 6.61
N ASP A 44 7.40 8.62 6.69
CA ASP A 44 6.07 8.12 7.06
C ASP A 44 5.59 7.02 6.09
N THR A 45 5.86 7.19 4.79
CA THR A 45 5.50 6.20 3.76
C THR A 45 6.32 4.91 3.91
N GLU A 46 7.62 5.01 4.19
CA GLU A 46 8.48 3.85 4.46
C GLU A 46 8.00 3.07 5.69
N ASP A 47 7.69 3.78 6.79
CA ASP A 47 7.18 3.17 8.01
C ASP A 47 5.82 2.51 7.79
N GLU A 48 4.93 3.12 7.00
CA GLU A 48 3.64 2.54 6.64
C GLU A 48 3.81 1.24 5.83
N LEU A 49 4.70 1.23 4.84
CA LEU A 49 4.99 0.02 4.04
C LEU A 49 5.56 -1.11 4.91
N LEU A 50 6.48 -0.80 5.81
CA LEU A 50 7.03 -1.78 6.75
C LEU A 50 5.96 -2.36 7.67
N LEU A 51 5.04 -1.52 8.16
CA LEU A 51 3.91 -1.96 8.98
C LEU A 51 2.95 -2.86 8.18
N GLN A 52 2.63 -2.48 6.94
CA GLN A 52 1.77 -3.27 6.05
C GLN A 52 2.39 -4.65 5.78
N LEU A 53 3.69 -4.71 5.46
CA LEU A 53 4.38 -5.97 5.20
C LEU A 53 4.43 -6.87 6.43
N THR A 54 4.78 -6.30 7.58
CA THR A 54 4.83 -7.04 8.85
C THR A 54 3.46 -7.63 9.19
N THR A 55 2.40 -6.83 9.02
CA THR A 55 1.02 -7.27 9.26
C THR A 55 0.61 -8.38 8.30
N ALA A 56 0.94 -8.26 7.01
CA ALA A 56 0.64 -9.28 6.00
C ALA A 56 1.34 -10.62 6.33
N LEU A 57 2.61 -10.58 6.74
CA LEU A 57 3.38 -11.77 7.13
C LEU A 57 2.79 -12.46 8.37
N GLU A 58 2.39 -11.71 9.40
CA GLU A 58 1.76 -12.28 10.60
C GLU A 58 0.38 -12.87 10.30
N ASN A 59 -0.40 -12.23 9.44
CA ASN A 59 -1.68 -12.75 8.97
C ASN A 59 -1.50 -14.06 8.19
N TYR A 60 -0.49 -14.12 7.30
CA TYR A 60 -0.14 -15.33 6.57
C TYR A 60 0.26 -16.47 7.53
N ARG A 61 1.15 -16.20 8.48
CA ARG A 61 1.55 -17.19 9.49
C ARG A 61 0.36 -17.70 10.29
N THR A 62 -0.53 -16.80 10.71
CA THR A 62 -1.74 -17.13 11.45
C THR A 62 -2.68 -18.02 10.63
N SER A 63 -2.93 -17.67 9.37
CA SER A 63 -3.79 -18.45 8.47
C SER A 63 -3.23 -19.85 8.20
N MET A 64 -1.90 -19.98 8.06
CA MET A 64 -1.23 -21.26 7.89
C MET A 64 -1.42 -22.16 9.11
N GLU A 65 -1.30 -21.62 10.32
CA GLU A 65 -1.56 -22.39 11.54
C GLU A 65 -3.03 -22.77 11.68
N ARG A 66 -3.96 -21.87 11.34
CA ARG A 66 -5.40 -22.18 11.28
C ARG A 66 -5.70 -23.31 10.32
N LEU A 67 -5.08 -23.31 9.14
CA LEU A 67 -5.20 -24.38 8.15
C LEU A 67 -4.72 -25.73 8.72
N LYS A 68 -3.57 -25.76 9.42
CA LYS A 68 -3.07 -26.97 10.08
C LYS A 68 -4.05 -27.49 11.13
N VAL A 69 -4.61 -26.60 11.96
CA VAL A 69 -5.60 -26.96 12.99
C VAL A 69 -6.88 -27.49 12.35
N ALA A 70 -7.39 -26.84 11.30
CA ALA A 70 -8.60 -27.26 10.61
C ALA A 70 -8.45 -28.64 9.94
N ARG A 71 -7.28 -28.95 9.35
CA ARG A 71 -6.97 -30.29 8.83
C ARG A 71 -7.07 -31.36 9.92
N LYS A 72 -6.46 -31.11 11.08
CA LYS A 72 -6.55 -32.02 12.24
C LYS A 72 -7.99 -32.16 12.77
N ALA A 73 -8.77 -31.08 12.78
CA ALA A 73 -10.16 -31.12 13.20
C ALA A 73 -11.01 -32.02 12.28
N VAL A 74 -10.78 -31.96 10.96
CA VAL A 74 -11.44 -32.87 10.00
C VAL A 74 -11.04 -34.33 10.25
N GLU A 75 -9.76 -34.62 10.48
CA GLU A 75 -9.30 -35.98 10.82
C GLU A 75 -10.00 -36.52 12.06
N GLN A 76 -10.08 -35.72 13.12
CA GLN A 76 -10.76 -36.08 14.36
C GLN A 76 -12.27 -36.28 14.17
N ALA A 77 -12.94 -35.37 13.46
CA ALA A 77 -14.38 -35.47 13.21
C ALA A 77 -14.72 -36.69 12.33
N ARG A 78 -13.84 -37.01 11.36
CA ARG A 78 -13.99 -38.19 10.50
C ARG A 78 -13.88 -39.48 11.30
N GLU A 79 -12.92 -39.56 12.22
CA GLU A 79 -12.77 -40.72 13.09
C GLU A 79 -13.94 -40.87 14.07
N ASN A 80 -14.44 -39.76 14.62
CA ASN A 80 -15.64 -39.77 15.46
C ASN A 80 -16.86 -40.27 14.68
N TYR A 81 -17.08 -39.78 13.46
CA TYR A 81 -18.15 -40.27 12.59
C TYR A 81 -18.01 -41.77 12.32
N ARG A 82 -16.80 -42.26 12.01
CA ARG A 82 -16.54 -43.69 11.78
C ARG A 82 -16.86 -44.56 13.00
N ILE A 83 -16.43 -44.14 14.19
CA ILE A 83 -16.70 -44.86 15.44
C ILE A 83 -18.21 -44.88 15.73
N THR A 84 -18.87 -43.74 15.59
CA THR A 84 -20.30 -43.60 15.86
C THR A 84 -21.13 -44.40 14.87
N GLU A 85 -20.77 -44.41 13.59
CA GLU A 85 -21.39 -45.25 12.57
C GLU A 85 -21.28 -46.74 12.91
N ASN A 86 -20.10 -47.20 13.35
CA ASN A 86 -19.92 -48.58 13.77
C ASN A 86 -20.79 -48.94 14.99
N ARG A 87 -20.85 -48.06 16.00
CA ARG A 87 -21.74 -48.25 17.16
C ARG A 87 -23.21 -48.27 16.79
N PHE A 88 -23.63 -47.40 15.86
CA PHE A 88 -24.99 -47.36 15.35
C PHE A 88 -25.36 -48.68 14.65
N ARG A 89 -24.47 -49.22 13.80
CA ARG A 89 -24.66 -50.53 13.14
C ARG A 89 -24.78 -51.68 14.15
N GLN A 90 -24.12 -51.56 15.30
CA GLN A 90 -24.21 -52.50 16.42
C GLN A 90 -25.41 -52.22 17.35
N ARG A 91 -26.28 -51.25 17.02
CA ARG A 91 -27.41 -50.78 17.85
C ARG A 91 -26.98 -50.24 19.22
N MET A 92 -25.72 -49.81 19.34
CA MET A 92 -25.12 -49.22 20.55
C MET A 92 -25.13 -47.68 20.54
N ALA A 93 -25.53 -47.06 19.43
CA ALA A 93 -25.73 -45.62 19.30
C ALA A 93 -27.07 -45.34 18.62
N THR A 94 -27.63 -44.15 18.86
CA THR A 94 -28.90 -43.72 18.30
C THR A 94 -28.72 -43.08 16.91
N THR A 95 -29.83 -42.92 16.18
CA THR A 95 -29.82 -42.17 14.92
C THR A 95 -29.37 -40.72 15.13
N THR A 96 -29.74 -40.11 16.26
CA THR A 96 -29.34 -38.75 16.61
C THR A 96 -27.82 -38.65 16.76
N ASP A 97 -27.18 -39.59 17.49
CA ASP A 97 -25.72 -39.60 17.65
C ASP A 97 -25.01 -39.66 16.28
N LEU A 98 -25.52 -40.48 15.36
CA LEU A 98 -24.97 -40.60 14.00
C LEU A 98 -25.14 -39.30 13.19
N LEU A 99 -26.29 -38.65 13.31
CA LEU A 99 -26.55 -37.38 12.63
C LEU A 99 -25.67 -36.26 13.19
N ASP A 100 -25.50 -36.19 14.51
CA ASP A 100 -24.63 -35.22 15.16
C ASP A 100 -23.17 -35.41 14.74
N ALA A 101 -22.68 -36.66 14.74
CA ALA A 101 -21.32 -36.97 14.29
C ALA A 101 -21.10 -36.59 12.82
N ARG A 102 -22.10 -36.83 11.96
CA ARG A 102 -22.07 -36.40 10.55
C ARG A 102 -22.07 -34.87 10.43
N PHE A 103 -22.91 -34.20 11.20
CA PHE A 103 -22.97 -32.73 11.22
C PHE A 103 -21.62 -32.13 11.62
N PHE A 104 -20.96 -32.65 12.66
CA PHE A 104 -19.65 -32.19 13.08
C PHE A 104 -18.58 -32.42 12.02
N LEU A 105 -18.60 -33.56 11.32
CA LEU A 105 -17.71 -33.80 10.17
C LEU A 105 -17.92 -32.77 9.07
N THR A 106 -19.16 -32.57 8.62
CA THR A 106 -19.48 -31.58 7.58
C THR A 106 -19.06 -30.16 8.00
N ARG A 107 -19.28 -29.80 9.27
CA ARG A 107 -18.85 -28.50 9.80
C ARG A 107 -17.34 -28.35 9.76
N ALA A 108 -16.58 -29.35 10.23
CA ALA A 108 -15.13 -29.32 10.20
C ALA A 108 -14.59 -29.23 8.76
N GLU A 109 -15.22 -29.91 7.80
CA GLU A 109 -14.85 -29.83 6.38
C GLU A 109 -15.10 -28.43 5.80
N ASN A 110 -16.20 -27.77 6.17
CA ASN A 110 -16.45 -26.37 5.81
C ASN A 110 -15.44 -25.41 6.45
N ASP A 111 -15.12 -25.62 7.72
CA ASP A 111 -14.12 -24.80 8.44
C ASP A 111 -12.72 -24.96 7.79
N LEU A 112 -12.36 -26.17 7.34
CA LEU A 112 -11.15 -26.40 6.54
C LEU A 112 -11.18 -25.63 5.22
N LYS A 113 -12.30 -25.59 4.51
CA LYS A 113 -12.41 -24.82 3.27
C LYS A 113 -12.21 -23.34 3.51
N ASN A 114 -12.83 -22.78 4.56
CA ASN A 114 -12.62 -21.39 4.95
C ASN A 114 -11.14 -21.11 5.28
N ALA A 115 -10.49 -22.00 6.04
CA ALA A 115 -9.07 -21.86 6.35
C ALA A 115 -8.15 -21.96 5.12
N GLU A 116 -8.52 -22.76 4.11
CA GLU A 116 -7.81 -22.78 2.82
C GLU A 116 -7.96 -21.45 2.08
N TYR A 117 -9.16 -20.87 2.04
CA TYR A 117 -9.39 -19.55 1.44
C TYR A 117 -8.60 -18.44 2.16
N ASP A 118 -8.64 -18.40 3.49
CA ASP A 118 -7.89 -17.42 4.29
C ASP A 118 -6.37 -17.52 4.04
N TYR A 119 -5.86 -18.75 3.87
CA TYR A 119 -4.46 -18.99 3.55
C TYR A 119 -4.07 -18.41 2.19
N TYR A 120 -4.88 -18.64 1.14
CA TYR A 120 -4.59 -18.08 -0.17
C TYR A 120 -4.75 -16.56 -0.21
N LEU A 121 -5.75 -16.02 0.49
CA LEU A 121 -5.96 -14.57 0.57
C LEU A 121 -4.79 -13.87 1.25
N SER A 122 -4.29 -14.43 2.36
CA SER A 122 -3.13 -13.85 3.06
C SER A 122 -1.83 -13.96 2.26
N MET A 123 -1.68 -14.99 1.42
CA MET A 123 -0.57 -15.07 0.47
C MET A 123 -0.66 -13.95 -0.58
N ALA A 124 -1.83 -13.76 -1.19
CA ALA A 124 -2.05 -12.71 -2.19
C ALA A 124 -1.82 -11.31 -1.61
N GLU A 125 -2.13 -11.11 -0.32
CA GLU A 125 -1.88 -9.83 0.35
C GLU A 125 -0.39 -9.53 0.52
N ILE A 126 0.45 -10.54 0.78
CA ILE A 126 1.91 -10.36 0.79
C ILE A 126 2.41 -9.92 -0.59
N GLU A 127 1.94 -10.60 -1.65
CA GLU A 127 2.31 -10.27 -3.03
C GLU A 127 1.93 -8.82 -3.38
N ARG A 128 0.73 -8.39 -3.00
CA ARG A 128 0.23 -7.01 -3.18
C ARG A 128 1.12 -5.97 -2.50
N VAL A 129 1.53 -6.22 -1.25
CA VAL A 129 2.37 -5.27 -0.49
C VAL A 129 3.78 -5.16 -1.09
N ILE A 130 4.36 -6.29 -1.54
CA ILE A 130 5.67 -6.29 -2.21
C ILE A 130 5.60 -5.56 -3.56
N GLU A 131 4.51 -5.72 -4.32
CA GLU A 131 4.32 -5.01 -5.59
C GLU A 131 4.26 -3.49 -5.36
N LEU A 132 3.56 -3.03 -4.31
CA LEU A 132 3.53 -1.62 -3.92
C LEU A 132 4.91 -1.08 -3.52
N ASP A 133 5.70 -1.85 -2.77
CA ASP A 133 7.08 -1.48 -2.42
C ASP A 133 7.93 -1.27 -3.68
N SER A 134 7.79 -2.15 -4.68
CA SER A 134 8.53 -2.07 -5.93
C SER A 134 8.20 -0.84 -6.79
N GLU A 135 6.95 -0.36 -6.75
CA GLU A 135 6.50 0.84 -7.47
C GLU A 135 6.84 2.13 -6.68
N ALA A 136 6.74 2.10 -5.35
CA ALA A 136 7.11 3.19 -4.46
C ALA A 136 8.61 3.52 -4.51
N LEU A 137 9.48 2.52 -4.71
CA LEU A 137 10.92 2.66 -4.95
C LEU A 137 11.30 3.24 -6.33
N ARG A 138 10.33 3.74 -7.11
CA ARG A 138 10.58 4.52 -8.34
C ARG A 138 10.38 6.02 -8.09
N PRO A 139 11.19 6.70 -7.27
CA PRO A 139 11.08 8.14 -7.16
C PRO A 139 11.61 8.76 -8.47
N GLU A 140 10.70 9.39 -9.21
CA GLU A 140 11.00 10.59 -10.02
C GLU A 140 12.24 10.61 -10.94
N VAL A 141 12.59 9.52 -11.63
CA VAL A 141 13.51 9.62 -12.79
C VAL A 141 12.86 10.43 -13.94
N GLY A 142 11.57 10.76 -13.84
CA GLY A 142 10.81 11.53 -14.84
C GLY A 142 10.72 13.05 -14.64
N ALA A 143 10.93 13.58 -13.43
CA ALA A 143 10.64 15.00 -13.16
C ALA A 143 11.85 15.95 -13.33
N SER A 144 13.09 15.45 -13.26
CA SER A 144 14.30 16.29 -13.28
C SER A 144 14.99 16.44 -14.65
N LEU A 145 14.53 15.75 -15.70
CA LEU A 145 15.13 15.82 -17.05
C LEU A 145 14.48 16.85 -17.99
N SER A 146 13.45 17.59 -17.56
CA SER A 146 12.77 18.59 -18.41
C SER A 146 13.35 20.02 -18.34
N LEU A 147 14.39 20.28 -17.55
CA LEU A 147 15.03 21.61 -17.48
C LEU A 147 16.47 21.66 -18.03
N ARG A 148 16.84 20.77 -18.97
CA ARG A 148 17.96 21.00 -19.90
C ARG A 148 17.46 21.58 -21.22
N GLY A 149 16.84 22.73 -21.13
CA GLY A 149 16.49 23.53 -22.28
C GLY A 149 16.31 24.95 -21.83
N LEU A 150 17.38 25.74 -21.86
CA LEU A 150 17.40 27.17 -22.20
C LEU A 150 18.79 27.78 -21.93
N SER A 151 19.66 27.73 -22.93
CA SER A 151 20.25 28.93 -23.57
C SER A 151 21.40 28.49 -24.49
N PRO A 152 21.32 28.74 -25.81
CA PRO A 152 22.46 28.51 -26.69
C PRO A 152 23.56 29.51 -26.34
N LEU A 153 24.72 28.96 -26.01
CA LEU A 153 25.97 29.69 -25.81
C LEU A 153 26.30 30.45 -27.10
N LYS A 154 26.04 31.76 -27.13
CA LYS A 154 26.71 32.66 -28.08
C LYS A 154 28.13 32.85 -27.58
N LEU A 155 29.08 32.27 -28.30
CA LEU A 155 30.48 32.69 -28.23
C LEU A 155 30.82 33.48 -29.51
N PRO A 156 31.72 34.48 -29.40
CA PRO A 156 32.12 35.35 -30.50
C PRO A 156 32.84 34.61 -31.63
#